data_AF-A0A256Z3L5-F1
#
_entry.id   AF-A0A256Z3L5-F1
#
_cell.length_a   1.000
_cell.length_b   1.000
_cell.length_c   1.000
_cell.angle_alpha   90.00
_cell.angle_beta   90.00
_cell.angle_gamma   90.00
#
_symmetry.space_group_name_H-M   'P 1'
#
loop_
_entity.id
_entity.type
_entity.pdbx_description
1 polymer ?
#
loop_
_entity_poly.entity_id
_entity_poly.type
_entity_poly.pdbx_seq_one_letter_code
_entity_poly.pdbx_strand_id
1 'polypeptide(L)'
;MEPENLSSFDAILVGVPTYHHDMTVDIKSLFEEAAEKRISLKGKIGAAFGSYGWSGEAPRLVLEIMQNKFEMRIIDPPLLVKYTPDSAGLERCRVLGRTVAERLMM
;
A
#
# COMPACT_ATOMS: atom_id res chain seq x y z
N MET A 1 7.99 7.04 -10.49
CA MET A 1 8.19 7.80 -9.24
C MET A 1 9.57 7.44 -8.75
N GLU A 2 10.42 8.42 -8.44
CA GLU A 2 11.72 8.11 -7.82
C GLU A 2 11.52 7.62 -6.38
N PRO A 3 12.17 6.52 -5.96
CA PRO A 3 11.96 5.92 -4.63
C PRO A 3 12.40 6.85 -3.48
N GLU A 4 13.34 7.78 -3.72
CA GLU A 4 13.81 8.79 -2.74
C GLU A 4 12.66 9.64 -2.20
N ASN A 5 11.66 9.92 -3.04
CA ASN A 5 10.50 10.71 -2.66
C ASN A 5 9.65 10.01 -1.60
N LEU A 6 9.72 8.68 -1.44
CA LEU A 6 8.98 7.97 -0.41
C LEU A 6 9.36 8.45 1.00
N SER A 7 10.62 8.85 1.19
CA SER A 7 11.12 9.29 2.50
C SER A 7 10.55 10.63 2.98
N SER A 8 10.06 11.48 2.06
CA SER A 8 9.53 12.81 2.39
C SER A 8 8.06 12.81 2.82
N PHE A 9 7.36 11.68 2.70
CA PHE A 9 5.96 11.55 3.13
C PHE A 9 5.84 10.99 4.55
N ASP A 10 4.84 11.43 5.30
CA ASP A 10 4.53 10.88 6.64
C ASP A 10 3.74 9.56 6.57
N ALA A 11 2.95 9.40 5.51
CA ALA A 11 2.21 8.17 5.20
C ALA A 11 2.33 7.82 3.72
N ILE A 12 2.39 6.53 3.41
CA ILE A 12 2.49 5.99 2.05
C ILE A 12 1.36 5.00 1.84
N LEU A 13 0.49 5.28 0.88
CA LEU A 13 -0.64 4.44 0.49
C LEU A 13 -0.37 3.91 -0.91
N VAL A 14 -0.31 2.59 -1.07
CA VAL A 14 -0.04 1.96 -2.36
C VAL A 14 -1.30 1.29 -2.90
N GLY A 15 -1.74 1.78 -4.06
CA GLY A 15 -2.79 1.15 -4.86
C GLY A 15 -2.17 0.14 -5.82
N VAL A 16 -2.64 -1.11 -5.80
CA VAL A 16 -2.11 -2.14 -6.71
C VAL A 16 -3.19 -3.15 -7.11
N PRO A 17 -3.40 -3.43 -8.40
CA PRO A 17 -4.27 -4.53 -8.81
C PRO A 17 -3.56 -5.88 -8.63
N THR A 18 -4.33 -6.96 -8.51
CA THR A 18 -3.76 -8.31 -8.59
C THR A 18 -3.61 -8.75 -10.04
N TYR A 19 -2.38 -9.11 -10.45
CA TYR A 19 -2.05 -9.64 -11.76
C TYR A 19 -1.24 -10.93 -11.61
N HIS A 20 -1.74 -12.06 -12.14
CA HIS A 20 -1.13 -13.39 -11.99
C HIS A 20 -0.74 -13.74 -10.54
N HIS A 21 -1.64 -13.51 -9.59
CA HIS A 21 -1.44 -13.76 -8.15
C HIS A 21 -0.38 -12.88 -7.47
N ASP A 22 0.10 -11.84 -8.13
CA ASP A 22 1.17 -10.97 -7.63
C ASP A 22 0.83 -9.47 -7.88
N MET A 23 1.68 -8.59 -7.33
CA MET A 23 1.70 -7.16 -7.61
C MET A 23 2.27 -6.87 -9.00
N THR A 24 2.01 -5.66 -9.50
CA THR A 24 2.59 -5.22 -10.78
C THR A 24 4.09 -5.04 -10.66
N VAL A 25 4.80 -5.24 -11.79
CA VAL A 25 6.26 -5.09 -11.86
C VAL A 25 6.68 -3.70 -11.38
N ASP A 26 5.96 -2.64 -11.75
CA ASP A 26 6.30 -1.27 -11.36
C ASP A 26 6.32 -1.07 -9.82
N ILE A 27 5.35 -1.65 -9.10
CA ILE A 27 5.30 -1.57 -7.64
C ILE A 27 6.41 -2.40 -7.01
N LYS A 28 6.70 -3.57 -7.58
CA LYS A 28 7.80 -4.43 -7.14
C LYS A 28 9.15 -3.72 -7.29
N SER A 29 9.43 -3.17 -8.48
CA SER A 29 10.66 -2.44 -8.77
C SER A 29 10.82 -1.21 -7.88
N LEU A 30 9.74 -0.45 -7.60
CA LEU A 30 9.80 0.68 -6.68
C LEU A 30 10.31 0.28 -5.28
N PHE A 31 9.81 -0.83 -4.72
CA PHE A 31 10.27 -1.32 -3.42
C PHE A 31 11.65 -1.96 -3.46
N GLU A 32 11.99 -2.67 -4.53
CA GLU A 32 13.34 -3.23 -4.74
C GLU A 32 14.38 -2.11 -4.79
N GLU A 33 14.17 -1.09 -5.63
CA GLU A 33 15.05 0.08 -5.74
C GLU A 33 15.14 0.86 -4.43
N ALA A 34 14.02 1.04 -3.71
CA ALA A 34 14.04 1.69 -2.40
C ALA A 34 14.87 0.91 -1.37
N ALA A 35 14.81 -0.43 -1.39
CA ALA A 35 15.61 -1.29 -0.53
C ALA A 35 17.09 -1.26 -0.91
N GLU A 36 17.43 -1.31 -2.20
CA GLU A 36 18.80 -1.23 -2.72
C GLU A 36 19.46 0.10 -2.34
N LYS A 37 18.72 1.21 -2.49
CA LYS A 37 19.15 2.55 -2.10
C LYS A 37 19.10 2.82 -0.60
N ARG A 38 18.69 1.83 0.22
CA ARG A 38 18.60 1.91 1.69
C ARG A 38 17.74 3.07 2.19
N ILE A 39 16.64 3.34 1.50
CA ILE A 39 15.71 4.40 1.88
C ILE A 39 14.97 3.99 3.14
N SER A 40 15.10 4.78 4.20
CA SER A 40 14.44 4.49 5.47
C SER A 40 12.98 4.95 5.43
N LEU A 41 12.07 3.98 5.52
CA LEU A 41 10.63 4.22 5.71
C LEU A 41 10.14 3.77 7.09
N LYS A 42 11.06 3.39 7.97
CA LYS A 42 10.76 2.86 9.31
C LYS A 42 9.89 3.82 10.11
N GLY A 43 8.83 3.27 10.71
CA GLY A 43 7.90 4.02 11.54
C GLY A 43 6.91 4.92 10.79
N LYS A 44 7.05 5.10 9.47
CA LYS A 44 6.04 5.78 8.64
C LYS A 44 4.77 4.94 8.56
N ILE A 45 3.64 5.59 8.30
CA ILE A 45 2.36 4.89 8.16
C ILE A 45 2.28 4.27 6.77
N GLY A 46 1.94 2.98 6.69
CA GLY A 46 1.75 2.26 5.44
C GLY A 46 0.32 1.77 5.28
N ALA A 47 -0.26 1.86 4.09
CA ALA A 47 -1.47 1.13 3.78
C ALA A 47 -1.47 0.66 2.33
N ALA A 48 -2.24 -0.39 2.05
CA ALA A 48 -2.38 -0.93 0.71
C ALA A 48 -3.85 -1.12 0.35
N PHE A 49 -4.18 -0.89 -0.92
CA PHE A 49 -5.51 -1.11 -1.45
C PHE A 49 -5.43 -1.59 -2.90
N GLY A 50 -6.50 -2.23 -3.40
CA GLY A 50 -6.47 -2.74 -4.76
C GLY A 50 -7.76 -3.36 -5.26
N SER A 51 -7.88 -3.38 -6.58
CA SER A 51 -8.92 -4.14 -7.28
C SER A 51 -8.42 -5.53 -7.69
N TYR A 52 -9.32 -6.51 -7.72
CA TYR A 52 -8.99 -7.88 -8.13
C TYR A 52 -10.17 -8.56 -8.83
N GLY A 53 -9.88 -9.58 -9.65
CA GLY A 53 -10.92 -10.39 -10.31
C GLY A 53 -11.32 -11.62 -9.50
N TRP A 54 -10.33 -12.33 -8.97
CA TRP A 54 -10.51 -13.66 -8.37
C TRP A 54 -9.85 -13.76 -6.99
N SER A 55 -8.51 -13.65 -6.95
CA SER A 55 -7.71 -14.10 -5.82
C SER A 55 -7.25 -12.99 -4.85
N GLY A 56 -6.85 -11.81 -5.35
CA GLY A 56 -6.72 -10.59 -4.54
C GLY A 56 -5.48 -10.45 -3.66
N GLU A 57 -4.37 -11.11 -3.99
CA GLU A 57 -3.17 -11.20 -3.16
C GLU A 57 -2.36 -9.90 -3.11
N ALA A 58 -2.32 -9.13 -4.21
CA ALA A 58 -1.33 -8.08 -4.39
C ALA A 58 -1.30 -7.01 -3.27
N PRO A 59 -2.45 -6.45 -2.80
CA PRO A 59 -2.42 -5.48 -1.71
C PRO A 59 -1.88 -6.07 -0.40
N ARG A 60 -2.10 -7.36 -0.14
CA ARG A 60 -1.54 -8.03 1.05
C ARG A 60 -0.02 -8.20 0.92
N LEU A 61 0.48 -8.63 -0.24
CA LEU A 61 1.93 -8.74 -0.49
C LEU A 61 2.64 -7.39 -0.32
N VAL A 62 2.04 -6.30 -0.82
CA VAL A 62 2.57 -4.95 -0.60
C VAL A 62 2.62 -4.59 0.88
N LEU A 63 1.55 -4.88 1.62
CA LEU A 63 1.48 -4.57 3.05
C LEU A 63 2.54 -5.35 3.86
N GLU A 64 2.80 -6.60 3.48
CA GLU A 64 3.85 -7.43 4.06
C GLU A 64 5.25 -6.88 3.78
N ILE A 65 5.52 -6.36 2.58
CA ILE A 65 6.78 -5.67 2.27
C ILE A 65 6.91 -4.41 3.14
N MET A 66 5.89 -3.57 3.19
CA MET A 66 5.90 -2.35 4.03
C MET A 66 6.21 -2.68 5.49
N GLN A 67 5.54 -3.69 6.05
CA GLN A 67 5.73 -4.09 7.44
C GLN A 67 7.09 -4.72 7.70
N ASN A 68 7.47 -5.72 6.90
CA ASN A 68 8.59 -6.60 7.24
C ASN A 68 9.92 -6.11 6.67
N LYS A 69 9.92 -5.56 5.45
CA LYS A 69 11.15 -5.05 4.80
C LYS A 69 11.49 -3.65 5.26
N PHE A 70 10.48 -2.81 5.46
CA PHE A 70 10.65 -1.38 5.75
C PHE A 70 10.25 -0.97 7.17
N GLU A 71 9.76 -1.89 8.00
CA GLU A 71 9.38 -1.62 9.40
C GLU A 71 8.37 -0.47 9.54
N MET A 72 7.44 -0.37 8.57
CA MET A 72 6.37 0.62 8.58
C MET A 72 5.26 0.24 9.58
N ARG A 73 4.56 1.25 10.11
CA ARG A 73 3.33 1.08 10.90
C ARG A 73 2.15 0.91 9.94
N ILE A 74 1.75 -0.33 9.68
CA ILE A 74 0.73 -0.64 8.67
C ILE A 74 -0.71 -0.48 9.17
N ILE A 75 -1.63 -0.15 8.26
CA ILE A 75 -3.07 -0.30 8.41
C ILE A 75 -3.48 -1.64 7.79
N ASP A 76 -3.82 -2.62 8.63
CA ASP A 76 -4.30 -3.95 8.24
C ASP A 76 -5.78 -4.12 8.67
N PRO A 77 -6.62 -4.83 7.87
CA PRO A 77 -6.32 -5.45 6.58
C PRO A 77 -6.23 -4.44 5.42
N PRO A 78 -5.56 -4.82 4.29
CA PRO A 78 -5.59 -3.99 3.09
C PRO A 78 -7.02 -3.91 2.53
N LEU A 79 -7.34 -2.81 1.86
CA LEU A 79 -8.66 -2.63 1.26
C LEU A 79 -8.74 -3.35 -0.09
N LEU A 80 -9.66 -4.30 -0.20
CA LEU A 80 -9.91 -5.05 -1.44
C LEU A 80 -11.25 -4.65 -2.06
N VAL A 81 -11.25 -4.50 -3.39
CA VAL A 81 -12.46 -4.28 -4.21
C VAL A 81 -12.48 -5.31 -5.33
N LYS A 82 -13.58 -6.05 -5.46
CA LYS A 82 -13.74 -6.96 -6.61
C LYS A 82 -14.14 -6.15 -7.84
N TYR A 83 -13.39 -6.28 -8.94
CA TYR A 83 -13.57 -5.51 -10.17
C TYR A 83 -13.63 -3.99 -9.91
N THR A 84 -14.63 -3.32 -10.49
CA THR A 84 -14.85 -1.88 -10.37
C THR A 84 -15.59 -1.56 -9.07
N PRO A 85 -15.15 -0.58 -8.27
CA PRO A 85 -15.84 -0.17 -7.05
C PRO A 85 -17.22 0.41 -7.36
N ASP A 86 -18.21 0.01 -6.56
CA ASP A 86 -19.50 0.69 -6.45
C ASP A 86 -19.42 1.80 -5.39
N SER A 87 -20.57 2.41 -5.07
CA SER A 87 -20.65 3.46 -4.04
C SER A 87 -20.15 2.98 -2.68
N ALA A 88 -20.42 1.73 -2.30
CA ALA A 88 -19.93 1.14 -1.06
C ALA A 88 -18.41 0.95 -1.09
N GLY A 89 -17.84 0.49 -2.21
CA GLY A 89 -16.40 0.40 -2.43
C GLY A 89 -15.69 1.75 -2.30
N LEU A 90 -16.26 2.79 -2.94
CA LEU A 90 -15.73 4.16 -2.83
C LEU A 90 -15.81 4.69 -1.39
N GLU A 91 -16.87 4.37 -0.66
CA GLU A 91 -16.98 4.78 0.74
C GLU A 91 -15.93 4.10 1.62
N ARG A 92 -15.63 2.81 1.40
CA ARG A 92 -14.51 2.16 2.09
C ARG A 92 -13.17 2.85 1.79
N CYS A 93 -12.96 3.34 0.56
CA CYS A 93 -11.75 4.12 0.25
C CYS A 93 -11.69 5.43 1.04
N ARG A 94 -12.83 6.12 1.23
CA ARG A 94 -12.90 7.32 2.09
C ARG A 94 -12.58 6.99 3.55
N VAL A 95 -13.12 5.87 4.05
CA VAL A 95 -12.83 5.39 5.40
C VAL A 95 -11.34 5.09 5.57
N LEU A 96 -10.70 4.40 4.61
CA LEU A 96 -9.26 4.14 4.65
C LEU A 96 -8.45 5.45 4.75
N GLY A 97 -8.78 6.45 3.93
CA GLY A 97 -8.13 7.75 3.98
C GLY A 97 -8.29 8.46 5.34
N ARG A 98 -9.50 8.40 5.92
CA ARG A 98 -9.79 8.95 7.25
C ARG A 98 -8.96 8.25 8.33
N THR A 99 -8.93 6.91 8.31
CA THR A 99 -8.14 6.11 9.26
C THR A 99 -6.65 6.47 9.21
N VAL A 100 -6.09 6.66 8.01
CA VAL A 100 -4.70 7.08 7.86
C VAL A 100 -4.48 8.49 8.42
N ALA A 101 -5.36 9.43 8.12
CA ALA A 101 -5.26 10.79 8.62
C ALA A 101 -5.35 10.85 10.15
N GLU A 102 -6.25 10.08 10.76
CA GLU A 102 -6.35 9.96 12.22
C GLU A 102 -5.06 9.41 12.83
N ARG A 103 -4.43 8.41 12.20
CA ARG A 103 -3.16 7.85 12.68
C ARG A 103 -1.97 8.79 12.54
N LEU A 104 -2.01 9.74 11.60
CA LEU A 104 -0.99 10.79 11.49
C LEU A 104 -1.05 11.80 12.62
N MET A 105 -2.22 11.97 13.25
CA MET A 105 -2.43 12.93 14.34
C MET A 105 -2.13 12.36 15.74
N MET A 106 -1.75 11.08 15.84
CA MET A 106 -1.44 10.37 17.10
C MET A 106 0.06 10.21 17.30
#